data_AF-A0A3N5P9K2-F1
#
_entry.id   AF-A0A3N5P9K2-F1
#
_cell.length_a   1.000
_cell.length_b   1.000
_cell.length_c   1.000
_cell.angle_alpha   90.00
_cell.angle_beta   90.00
_cell.angle_gamma   90.00
#
_symmetry.space_group_name_H-M   'P 1'
#
loop_
_entity.id
_entity.type
_entity.pdbx_description
1 polymer ?
#
loop_
_entity_poly.entity_id
_entity_poly.type
_entity_poly.pdbx_seq_one_letter_code
_entity_poly.pdbx_strand_id
1 'polypeptide(L)'
;MSMKYCTVALTALLAFVGPVGAGHDRASAQQVTREAREGIKNFSRVETTVACAGAITADAMPEIKKMGFVSVINLREAQEPGADVEKHRAAAEAAGLRYYHVPFNGAKPDPKAADAFVKVIGSKEAAPAFIHCASANRASAMWLIKRIVVDHWDVDRASAEAEALGLTNVALKQWAIEYARPDR
;
A
#
# COMPACT_ATOMS: atom_id res chain seq x y z
N MET A 1 65.83 28.59 25.61
CA MET A 1 66.62 27.67 26.47
C MET A 1 65.74 26.50 26.85
N SER A 2 66.32 25.29 26.77
CA SER A 2 65.93 23.96 27.26
C SER A 2 64.72 23.86 28.21
N MET A 3 63.95 22.77 28.26
CA MET A 3 64.43 21.39 28.36
C MET A 3 63.25 20.43 28.13
N LYS A 4 63.50 19.31 27.46
CA LYS A 4 62.62 18.14 27.36
C LYS A 4 62.53 17.44 28.72
N TYR A 5 61.35 16.94 29.09
CA TYR A 5 61.25 15.73 29.91
C TYR A 5 60.24 14.76 29.30
N CYS A 6 60.74 13.56 29.14
CA CYS A 6 60.11 12.37 28.60
C CYS A 6 59.65 11.54 29.80
N THR A 7 58.37 11.15 29.84
CA THR A 7 57.93 10.01 30.65
C THR A 7 56.91 9.23 29.85
N VAL A 8 57.31 8.02 29.45
CA VAL A 8 56.45 6.98 28.89
C VAL A 8 56.01 6.08 30.04
N ALA A 9 54.71 5.83 30.15
CA ALA A 9 54.10 4.65 30.78
C ALA A 9 52.60 4.68 30.43
N LEU A 10 51.83 3.60 30.30
CA LEU A 10 52.02 2.17 30.07
C LEU A 10 50.56 1.70 29.91
N THR A 11 50.23 1.14 28.75
CA THR A 11 49.08 0.26 28.42
C THR A 11 47.94 0.07 29.44
N ALA A 12 46.71 0.35 29.00
CA ALA A 12 45.54 -0.47 29.34
C ALA A 12 44.62 -0.58 28.10
N LEU A 13 44.74 -1.69 27.39
CA LEU A 13 43.85 -2.11 26.31
C LEU A 13 42.62 -2.75 26.99
N LEU A 14 41.51 -2.01 27.10
CA LEU A 14 40.22 -2.57 27.48
C LEU A 14 39.41 -2.82 26.20
N ALA A 15 39.48 -4.06 25.72
CA ALA A 15 38.58 -4.59 24.72
C ALA A 15 37.18 -4.71 25.34
N PHE A 16 36.30 -3.74 25.05
CA PHE A 16 34.87 -3.92 25.28
C PHE A 16 34.27 -4.71 24.12
N VAL A 17 34.14 -6.02 24.35
CA VAL A 17 33.20 -6.90 23.64
C VAL A 17 31.80 -6.38 23.96
N GLY A 18 31.07 -5.91 22.94
CA GLY A 18 29.82 -5.16 23.11
C GLY A 18 28.60 -6.01 23.47
N PRO A 19 27.40 -5.43 23.42
CA PRO A 19 26.25 -6.13 22.88
C PRO A 19 26.19 -5.81 21.38
N VAL A 20 26.22 -6.86 20.56
CA VAL A 20 25.57 -6.83 19.25
C VAL A 20 24.08 -6.66 19.53
N GLY A 21 23.65 -5.41 19.69
CA GLY A 21 22.24 -5.08 19.72
C GLY A 21 21.70 -5.33 18.33
N ALA A 22 20.93 -6.41 18.18
CA ALA A 22 20.18 -6.72 16.97
C ALA A 22 19.45 -5.45 16.51
N GLY A 23 19.91 -4.90 15.39
CA GLY A 23 19.17 -3.90 14.64
C GLY A 23 17.88 -4.55 14.16
N HIS A 24 16.83 -4.47 14.97
CA HIS A 24 15.50 -4.37 14.39
C HIS A 24 15.35 -2.92 13.97
N ASP A 25 15.82 -2.62 12.77
CA ASP A 25 15.19 -1.57 11.98
C ASP A 25 13.71 -1.95 11.93
N ARG A 26 12.92 -1.41 12.87
CA ARG A 26 11.49 -1.24 12.69
C ARG A 26 11.39 -0.26 11.52
N ALA A 27 11.52 -0.80 10.31
CA ALA A 27 11.36 -0.07 9.07
C ALA A 27 10.09 0.75 9.24
N SER A 28 10.27 2.07 9.33
CA SER A 28 9.17 3.00 9.57
C SER A 28 8.08 2.65 8.56
N ALA A 29 6.95 2.15 9.06
CA ALA A 29 5.77 2.00 8.22
C ALA A 29 5.47 3.42 7.70
N GLN A 30 5.47 3.57 6.37
CA GLN A 30 5.16 4.86 5.75
C GLN A 30 3.84 5.38 6.32
N GLN A 31 3.77 6.68 6.62
CA GLN A 31 2.67 7.21 7.40
C GLN A 31 1.35 7.11 6.62
N VAL A 32 0.44 6.25 7.09
CA VAL A 32 -0.94 6.21 6.60
C VAL A 32 -1.70 7.39 7.16
N THR A 33 -2.33 8.17 6.28
CA THR A 33 -3.24 9.27 6.67
C THR A 33 -4.65 8.98 6.19
N ARG A 34 -5.63 9.46 6.97
CA ARG A 34 -7.06 9.37 6.66
C ARG A 34 -7.65 10.77 6.66
N GLU A 35 -8.46 11.07 5.65
CA GLU A 35 -9.14 12.36 5.54
C GLU A 35 -10.48 12.19 4.83
N ALA A 36 -11.45 13.02 5.18
CA ALA A 36 -12.72 13.06 4.47
C ALA A 36 -12.54 13.82 3.15
N ARG A 37 -13.04 13.26 2.05
CA ARG A 37 -13.10 13.91 0.75
C ARG A 37 -14.49 13.72 0.16
N GLU A 38 -15.05 14.80 -0.37
CA GLU A 38 -16.36 14.73 -1.02
C GLU A 38 -16.33 13.71 -2.16
N GLY A 39 -17.37 12.89 -2.26
CA GLY A 39 -17.47 11.86 -3.29
C GLY A 39 -16.50 10.69 -3.12
N ILE A 40 -15.74 10.59 -2.02
CA ILE A 40 -14.82 9.47 -1.76
C ILE A 40 -15.05 8.88 -0.36
N LYS A 41 -15.55 7.65 -0.30
CA LYS A 41 -15.78 6.94 0.96
C LYS A 41 -14.48 6.33 1.50
N ASN A 42 -14.27 6.37 2.82
CA ASN A 42 -13.18 5.66 3.52
C ASN A 42 -11.78 5.91 2.92
N PHE A 43 -11.48 7.16 2.55
CA PHE A 43 -10.21 7.49 1.90
C PHE A 43 -9.03 7.43 2.88
N SER A 44 -8.07 6.57 2.56
CA SER A 44 -6.78 6.47 3.26
C SER A 44 -5.64 6.42 2.24
N ARG A 45 -4.49 6.97 2.57
CA ARG A 45 -3.31 6.95 1.67
C ARG A 45 -2.01 6.74 2.40
N VAL A 46 -1.06 6.14 1.69
CA VAL A 46 0.35 6.08 2.07
C VAL A 46 1.06 7.21 1.34
N GLU A 47 1.32 8.31 2.05
CA GLU A 47 1.96 9.51 1.50
C GLU A 47 1.35 9.90 0.14
N THR A 48 2.17 10.03 -0.90
CA THR A 48 1.76 10.31 -2.28
C THR A 48 1.90 9.09 -3.19
N THR A 49 2.01 7.87 -2.65
CA THR A 49 2.34 6.65 -3.43
C THR A 49 1.13 5.82 -3.81
N VAL A 50 0.19 5.64 -2.87
CA VAL A 50 -1.03 4.85 -3.07
C VAL A 50 -2.16 5.38 -2.19
N ALA A 51 -3.38 5.23 -2.66
CA ALA A 51 -4.58 5.34 -1.85
C ALA A 51 -5.43 4.06 -1.91
N CYS A 52 -6.08 3.77 -0.79
CA CYS A 52 -7.15 2.78 -0.69
C CYS A 52 -8.44 3.48 -0.26
N ALA A 53 -9.52 3.26 -1.02
CA ALA A 53 -10.80 3.89 -0.79
C ALA A 53 -11.99 2.93 -0.99
N GLY A 54 -13.13 3.34 -0.43
CA GLY A 54 -14.44 2.77 -0.73
C GLY A 54 -15.04 3.33 -2.01
N ALA A 55 -16.37 3.35 -2.06
CA ALA A 55 -17.09 3.85 -3.23
C ALA A 55 -16.69 5.31 -3.51
N ILE A 56 -16.59 5.63 -4.80
CA ILE A 56 -16.34 6.99 -5.28
C ILE A 56 -17.48 7.42 -6.19
N THR A 57 -17.65 8.73 -6.37
CA THR A 57 -18.47 9.28 -7.44
C THR A 57 -17.60 9.56 -8.67
N ALA A 58 -18.20 9.59 -9.86
CA ALA A 58 -17.49 9.96 -11.09
C ALA A 58 -16.91 11.39 -11.01
N ASP A 59 -17.60 12.29 -10.31
CA ASP A 59 -17.19 13.70 -10.16
C ASP A 59 -15.96 13.87 -9.25
N ALA A 60 -15.53 12.80 -8.54
CA ALA A 60 -14.31 12.83 -7.73
C ALA A 60 -13.02 12.70 -8.57
N MET A 61 -13.11 12.29 -9.85
CA MET A 61 -11.91 12.04 -10.68
C MET A 61 -10.98 13.24 -10.84
N PRO A 62 -11.46 14.49 -11.09
CA PRO A 62 -10.58 15.65 -11.13
C PRO A 62 -9.85 15.90 -9.81
N GLU A 63 -10.51 15.62 -8.67
CA GLU A 63 -9.89 15.78 -7.35
C GLU A 63 -8.85 14.69 -7.08
N ILE A 64 -9.12 13.45 -7.48
CA ILE A 64 -8.14 12.35 -7.46
C ILE A 64 -6.89 12.74 -8.27
N LYS A 65 -7.06 13.36 -9.44
CA LYS A 65 -5.94 13.85 -10.24
C LYS A 65 -5.15 14.96 -9.54
N LYS A 66 -5.83 15.94 -8.94
CA LYS A 66 -5.17 17.04 -8.19
C LYS A 66 -4.36 16.55 -7.00
N MET A 67 -4.76 15.43 -6.38
CA MET A 67 -4.00 14.78 -5.31
C MET A 67 -2.69 14.11 -5.80
N GLY A 68 -2.44 14.08 -7.11
CA GLY A 68 -1.20 13.55 -7.70
C GLY A 68 -1.28 12.10 -8.17
N PHE A 69 -2.44 11.46 -8.07
CA PHE A 69 -2.63 10.11 -8.62
C PHE A 69 -2.63 10.15 -10.15
N VAL A 70 -2.09 9.09 -10.75
CA VAL A 70 -2.01 8.95 -12.21
C VAL A 70 -2.96 7.88 -12.74
N SER A 71 -3.41 6.98 -11.86
CA SER A 71 -4.34 5.91 -12.21
C SER A 71 -5.39 5.67 -11.14
N VAL A 72 -6.51 5.10 -11.58
CA VAL A 72 -7.58 4.56 -10.74
C VAL A 72 -7.75 3.08 -11.04
N ILE A 73 -7.73 2.26 -9.99
CA ILE A 73 -7.96 0.82 -10.07
C ILE A 73 -9.29 0.52 -9.37
N ASN A 74 -10.32 0.19 -10.16
CA ASN A 74 -11.64 -0.16 -9.68
C ASN A 74 -11.74 -1.68 -9.45
N LEU A 75 -11.92 -2.09 -8.19
CA LEU A 75 -12.09 -3.48 -7.80
C LEU A 75 -13.56 -3.93 -7.69
N ARG A 76 -14.51 -3.02 -7.94
CA ARG A 76 -15.94 -3.33 -7.89
C ARG A 76 -16.35 -4.16 -9.09
N GLU A 77 -17.20 -5.14 -8.89
CA GLU A 77 -17.87 -5.83 -9.98
C GLU A 77 -18.91 -4.90 -10.62
N ALA A 78 -19.11 -5.01 -11.94
CA ALA A 78 -19.94 -4.05 -12.70
C ALA A 78 -21.41 -4.02 -12.24
N GLN A 79 -21.90 -5.14 -11.72
CA GLN A 79 -23.25 -5.33 -11.18
C GLN A 79 -23.42 -4.78 -9.76
N GLU A 80 -22.36 -4.34 -9.09
CA GLU A 80 -22.52 -3.74 -7.77
C GLU A 80 -23.25 -2.39 -7.84
N PRO A 81 -24.12 -2.06 -6.87
CA PRO A 81 -24.83 -0.78 -6.86
C PRO A 81 -23.90 0.43 -6.93
N GLY A 82 -24.08 1.28 -7.95
CA GLY A 82 -23.25 2.47 -8.18
C GLY A 82 -21.81 2.17 -8.59
N ALA A 83 -21.51 0.98 -9.13
CA ALA A 83 -20.20 0.71 -9.73
C ALA A 83 -20.00 1.49 -11.03
N ASP A 84 -21.06 1.62 -11.85
CA ASP A 84 -21.14 2.41 -13.10
C ASP A 84 -19.80 2.51 -13.83
N VAL A 85 -19.23 1.36 -14.19
CA VAL A 85 -17.81 1.22 -14.60
C VAL A 85 -17.47 2.14 -15.76
N GLU A 86 -18.35 2.23 -16.77
CA GLU A 86 -18.14 3.06 -17.95
C GLU A 86 -18.23 4.56 -17.64
N LYS A 87 -19.12 4.96 -16.72
CA LYS A 87 -19.20 6.35 -16.25
C LYS A 87 -17.92 6.76 -15.53
N HIS A 88 -17.41 5.90 -14.66
CA HIS A 88 -16.16 6.16 -13.95
C HIS A 88 -14.96 6.16 -14.90
N ARG A 89 -14.92 5.24 -15.87
CA ARG A 89 -13.89 5.21 -16.92
C ARG A 89 -13.86 6.53 -17.69
N ALA A 90 -14.99 6.97 -18.24
CA ALA A 90 -15.09 8.20 -19.00
C ALA A 90 -14.66 9.43 -18.16
N ALA A 91 -15.06 9.50 -16.89
CA ALA A 91 -14.67 10.59 -16.00
C ALA A 91 -13.16 10.56 -15.66
N ALA A 92 -12.58 9.37 -15.47
CA ALA A 92 -11.14 9.21 -15.24
C ALA A 92 -10.33 9.66 -16.46
N GLU A 93 -10.73 9.22 -17.66
CA GLU A 93 -10.08 9.60 -18.92
C GLU A 93 -10.17 11.11 -19.16
N ALA A 94 -11.34 11.73 -18.93
CA ALA A 94 -11.52 13.17 -19.02
C ALA A 94 -10.66 13.96 -18.02
N ALA A 95 -10.39 13.39 -16.84
CA ALA A 95 -9.48 13.95 -15.83
C ALA A 95 -7.98 13.67 -16.10
N GLY A 96 -7.64 12.93 -17.18
CA GLY A 96 -6.27 12.54 -17.48
C GLY A 96 -5.71 11.49 -16.51
N LEU A 97 -6.57 10.61 -16.00
CA LEU A 97 -6.22 9.44 -15.20
C LEU A 97 -6.33 8.18 -16.07
N ARG A 98 -5.38 7.25 -15.90
CA ARG A 98 -5.53 5.89 -16.44
C ARG A 98 -6.56 5.14 -15.61
N TYR A 99 -7.44 4.38 -16.25
CA TYR A 99 -8.49 3.63 -15.55
C TYR A 99 -8.36 2.13 -15.81
N TYR A 100 -8.15 1.38 -14.73
CA TYR A 100 -8.08 -0.08 -14.74
C TYR A 100 -9.28 -0.66 -14.00
N HIS A 101 -10.04 -1.54 -14.66
CA HIS A 101 -11.11 -2.29 -14.02
C HIS A 101 -10.64 -3.72 -13.77
N VAL A 102 -10.46 -4.07 -12.49
CA VAL A 102 -9.98 -5.38 -12.04
C VAL A 102 -10.99 -5.93 -11.03
N PRO A 103 -12.17 -6.40 -11.49
CA PRO A 103 -13.25 -6.78 -10.60
C PRO A 103 -12.82 -7.91 -9.65
N PHE A 104 -13.10 -7.74 -8.37
CA PHE A 104 -12.73 -8.70 -7.34
C PHE A 104 -13.86 -8.88 -6.33
N ASN A 105 -14.34 -10.11 -6.20
CA ASN A 105 -15.38 -10.47 -5.24
C ASN A 105 -14.75 -10.87 -3.90
N GLY A 106 -14.85 -10.01 -2.89
CA GLY A 106 -14.27 -10.29 -1.58
C GLY A 106 -14.95 -11.40 -0.78
N ALA A 107 -16.16 -11.82 -1.17
CA ALA A 107 -16.88 -12.95 -0.55
C ALA A 107 -16.57 -14.29 -1.24
N LYS A 108 -16.12 -14.26 -2.50
CA LYS A 108 -15.63 -15.41 -3.26
C LYS A 108 -14.32 -15.04 -3.97
N PRO A 109 -13.21 -14.86 -3.22
CA PRO A 109 -11.95 -14.42 -3.81
C PRO A 109 -11.40 -15.40 -4.85
N ASP A 110 -10.98 -14.87 -5.99
CA ASP A 110 -10.36 -15.64 -7.09
C ASP A 110 -8.87 -15.24 -7.20
N PRO A 111 -7.92 -16.20 -7.07
CA PRO A 111 -6.50 -15.94 -7.29
C PRO A 111 -6.17 -15.27 -8.62
N LYS A 112 -6.92 -15.56 -9.70
CA LYS A 112 -6.68 -14.94 -11.02
C LYS A 112 -6.92 -13.44 -11.03
N ALA A 113 -7.91 -12.98 -10.26
CA ALA A 113 -8.18 -11.55 -10.11
C ALA A 113 -7.07 -10.85 -9.31
N ALA A 114 -6.50 -11.53 -8.31
CA ALA A 114 -5.33 -11.02 -7.59
C ALA A 114 -4.07 -11.01 -8.48
N ASP A 115 -3.84 -12.03 -9.31
CA ASP A 115 -2.74 -12.03 -10.28
C ASP A 115 -2.86 -10.86 -11.27
N ALA A 116 -4.08 -10.60 -11.78
CA ALA A 116 -4.36 -9.47 -12.65
C ALA A 116 -4.11 -8.12 -11.95
N PHE A 117 -4.51 -7.99 -10.68
CA PHE A 117 -4.22 -6.81 -9.88
C PHE A 117 -2.72 -6.60 -9.69
N VAL A 118 -1.97 -7.64 -9.28
CA VAL A 118 -0.52 -7.58 -9.09
C VAL A 118 0.19 -7.12 -10.36
N LYS A 119 -0.24 -7.63 -11.52
CA LYS A 119 0.27 -7.20 -12.82
C LYS A 119 0.03 -5.71 -13.09
N VAL A 120 -1.17 -5.20 -12.79
CA VAL A 120 -1.52 -3.79 -13.00
C VAL A 120 -0.75 -2.89 -12.03
N ILE A 121 -0.82 -3.15 -10.73
CA ILE A 121 -0.21 -2.29 -9.69
C ILE A 121 1.32 -2.30 -9.75
N GLY A 122 1.92 -3.38 -10.25
CA GLY A 122 3.37 -3.47 -10.46
C GLY A 122 3.88 -2.68 -11.68
N SER A 123 2.99 -2.20 -12.55
CA SER A 123 3.38 -1.35 -13.68
C SER A 123 3.76 0.05 -13.19
N LYS A 124 4.85 0.60 -13.73
CA LYS A 124 5.23 2.01 -13.52
C LYS A 124 4.14 2.98 -13.98
N GLU A 125 3.30 2.57 -14.93
CA GLU A 125 2.17 3.37 -15.40
C GLU A 125 1.04 3.42 -14.36
N ALA A 126 0.95 2.49 -13.41
CA ALA A 126 -0.09 2.58 -12.40
C ALA A 126 0.26 3.58 -11.27
N ALA A 127 1.55 3.82 -11.00
CA ALA A 127 1.99 4.56 -9.81
C ALA A 127 2.13 6.08 -10.04
N PRO A 128 1.65 6.95 -9.13
CA PRO A 128 0.85 6.66 -7.94
C PRO A 128 -0.59 6.21 -8.22
N ALA A 129 -1.03 5.15 -7.56
CA ALA A 129 -2.32 4.50 -7.84
C ALA A 129 -3.39 4.83 -6.80
N PHE A 130 -4.60 5.10 -7.28
CA PHE A 130 -5.80 5.20 -6.44
C PHE A 130 -6.61 3.90 -6.57
N ILE A 131 -6.60 3.05 -5.54
CA ILE A 131 -7.30 1.77 -5.55
C ILE A 131 -8.62 1.94 -4.81
N HIS A 132 -9.74 1.51 -5.41
CA HIS A 132 -11.02 1.63 -4.75
C HIS A 132 -11.92 0.41 -4.93
N CYS A 133 -12.84 0.25 -3.98
CA CYS A 133 -13.89 -0.75 -4.02
C CYS A 133 -15.19 -0.18 -3.44
N ALA A 134 -16.01 -0.96 -2.73
CA ALA A 134 -17.19 -0.43 -2.04
C ALA A 134 -16.88 0.20 -0.67
N SER A 135 -15.90 -0.35 0.08
CA SER A 135 -15.68 -0.03 1.51
C SER A 135 -14.22 0.15 1.93
N ALA A 136 -13.27 0.19 0.98
CA ALA A 136 -11.82 0.09 1.16
C ALA A 136 -11.26 -1.31 1.47
N ASN A 137 -12.07 -2.26 1.95
CA ASN A 137 -11.57 -3.59 2.34
C ASN A 137 -10.85 -4.35 1.22
N ARG A 138 -11.41 -4.40 0.01
CA ARG A 138 -10.78 -5.10 -1.13
C ARG A 138 -9.54 -4.35 -1.63
N ALA A 139 -9.58 -3.02 -1.63
CA ALA A 139 -8.44 -2.20 -2.01
C ALA A 139 -7.25 -2.49 -1.10
N SER A 140 -7.47 -2.47 0.21
CA SER A 140 -6.44 -2.72 1.21
C SER A 140 -5.97 -4.18 1.24
N ALA A 141 -6.85 -5.15 0.98
CA ALA A 141 -6.47 -6.56 0.84
C ALA A 141 -5.60 -6.82 -0.40
N MET A 142 -5.93 -6.21 -1.54
CA MET A 142 -5.11 -6.31 -2.74
C MET A 142 -3.77 -5.58 -2.56
N TRP A 143 -3.75 -4.46 -1.84
CA TRP A 143 -2.52 -3.78 -1.48
C TRP A 143 -1.62 -4.62 -0.55
N LEU A 144 -2.20 -5.33 0.43
CA LEU A 144 -1.50 -6.31 1.26
C LEU A 144 -0.77 -7.36 0.41
N ILE A 145 -1.47 -7.92 -0.59
CA ILE A 145 -0.88 -8.88 -1.54
C ILE A 145 0.33 -8.26 -2.24
N LYS A 146 0.22 -7.04 -2.77
CA LYS A 146 1.35 -6.36 -3.43
C LYS A 146 2.52 -6.19 -2.48
N ARG A 147 2.29 -5.76 -1.23
CA ARG A 147 3.36 -5.59 -0.24
C ARG A 147 4.13 -6.90 0.01
N ILE A 148 3.44 -8.04 0.10
CA ILE A 148 4.08 -9.32 0.36
C ILE A 148 4.74 -9.88 -0.92
N VAL A 149 3.99 -9.94 -2.02
CA VAL A 149 4.42 -10.64 -3.25
C VAL A 149 5.44 -9.83 -4.05
N VAL A 150 5.28 -8.51 -4.12
CA VAL A 150 6.11 -7.63 -4.96
C VAL A 150 7.17 -6.89 -4.14
N ASP A 151 6.80 -6.35 -2.97
CA ASP A 151 7.75 -5.60 -2.15
C ASP A 151 8.53 -6.51 -1.17
N HIS A 152 8.16 -7.79 -1.07
CA HIS A 152 8.76 -8.77 -0.17
C HIS A 152 8.74 -8.33 1.30
N TRP A 153 7.70 -7.59 1.71
CA TRP A 153 7.52 -7.22 3.10
C TRP A 153 7.10 -8.43 3.93
N ASP A 154 7.53 -8.42 5.19
CA ASP A 154 6.99 -9.30 6.22
C ASP A 154 5.46 -9.15 6.36
N VAL A 155 4.79 -10.28 6.67
CA VAL A 155 3.33 -10.36 6.74
C VAL A 155 2.75 -9.44 7.82
N ASP A 156 3.39 -9.34 8.98
CA ASP A 156 2.89 -8.51 10.08
C ASP A 156 3.00 -7.03 9.72
N ARG A 157 4.14 -6.62 9.14
CA ARG A 157 4.34 -5.25 8.65
C ARG A 157 3.31 -4.89 7.58
N ALA A 158 3.14 -5.74 6.56
CA ALA A 158 2.22 -5.49 5.47
C ALA A 158 0.76 -5.47 5.95
N SER A 159 0.41 -6.36 6.88
CA SER A 159 -0.90 -6.43 7.50
C SER A 159 -1.24 -5.15 8.26
N ALA A 160 -0.31 -4.62 9.06
CA ALA A 160 -0.53 -3.40 9.84
C ALA A 160 -0.82 -2.20 8.92
N GLU A 161 -0.10 -2.06 7.80
CA GLU A 161 -0.38 -1.00 6.82
C GLU A 161 -1.76 -1.19 6.16
N ALA A 162 -2.11 -2.41 5.76
CA ALA A 162 -3.41 -2.70 5.14
C ALA A 162 -4.58 -2.42 6.09
N GLU A 163 -4.46 -2.75 7.38
CA GLU A 163 -5.44 -2.42 8.41
C GLU A 163 -5.58 -0.91 8.59
N ALA A 164 -4.45 -0.18 8.64
CA ALA A 164 -4.46 1.27 8.67
C ALA A 164 -5.13 1.88 7.43
N LEU A 165 -5.02 1.22 6.26
CA LEU A 165 -5.69 1.61 5.02
C LEU A 165 -7.17 1.19 4.94
N GLY A 166 -7.69 0.43 5.90
CA GLY A 166 -9.12 0.07 5.97
C GLY A 166 -9.45 -1.40 5.72
N LEU A 167 -8.47 -2.31 5.77
CA LEU A 167 -8.73 -3.75 5.81
C LEU A 167 -9.24 -4.16 7.20
N THR A 168 -10.54 -4.41 7.32
CA THR A 168 -11.18 -4.82 8.58
C THR A 168 -11.81 -6.21 8.50
N ASN A 169 -11.99 -6.75 7.30
CA ASN A 169 -12.51 -8.08 7.06
C ASN A 169 -11.43 -9.13 7.29
N VAL A 170 -11.55 -9.85 8.41
CA VAL A 170 -10.59 -10.88 8.85
C VAL A 170 -10.45 -12.02 7.85
N ALA A 171 -11.56 -12.52 7.29
CA ALA A 171 -11.52 -13.63 6.34
C ALA A 171 -10.81 -13.23 5.03
N LEU A 172 -11.08 -12.01 4.54
CA LEU A 172 -10.41 -11.50 3.35
C LEU A 172 -8.92 -11.23 3.59
N LYS A 173 -8.56 -10.73 4.78
CA LYS A 173 -7.15 -10.58 5.18
C LYS A 173 -6.44 -11.94 5.18
N GLN A 174 -7.05 -12.95 5.80
CA GLN A 174 -6.49 -14.29 5.86
C GLN A 174 -6.29 -14.89 4.47
N TRP A 175 -7.30 -14.76 3.60
CA TRP A 175 -7.19 -15.19 2.21
C TRP A 175 -6.05 -14.49 1.46
N ALA A 176 -5.90 -13.17 1.63
CA ALA A 176 -4.82 -12.42 0.99
C ALA A 176 -3.43 -12.88 1.44
N ILE A 177 -3.26 -13.23 2.72
CA ILE A 177 -2.01 -13.78 3.27
C ILE A 177 -1.74 -15.18 2.69
N GLU A 178 -2.75 -16.04 2.62
CA GLU A 178 -2.64 -17.38 2.04
C GLU A 178 -2.31 -17.33 0.56
N TYR A 179 -2.97 -16.45 -0.20
CA TYR A 179 -2.63 -16.18 -1.60
C TYR A 179 -1.18 -15.70 -1.75
N ALA A 180 -0.65 -14.92 -0.80
CA ALA A 180 0.68 -14.34 -0.92
C ALA A 180 1.82 -15.31 -0.58
N ARG A 181 1.51 -16.57 -0.21
CA ARG A 181 2.54 -17.56 0.10
C ARG A 181 3.32 -17.97 -1.16
N PRO A 182 4.65 -18.15 -1.05
CA PRO A 182 5.51 -18.46 -2.19
C PRO A 182 5.32 -19.86 -2.77
N ASP A 183 4.65 -20.77 -2.06
CA ASP A 183 4.44 -22.19 -2.41
C ASP A 183 3.05 -22.50 -2.98
N ARG A 184 2.31 -21.47 -3.43
CA ARG A 184 0.95 -21.60 -3.97
C ARG A 184 0.86 -22.23 -5.37
#